data_AF-A0A662XRR4-F1
#
_entry.id   AF-A0A662XRR4-F1
#
_cell.length_a   1.000
_cell.length_b   1.000
_cell.length_c   1.000
_cell.angle_alpha   90.00
_cell.angle_beta   90.00
_cell.angle_gamma   90.00
#
_symmetry.space_group_name_H-M   'P 1'
#
loop_
_entity.id
_entity.type
_entity.pdbx_description
1 polymer ?
#
loop_
_entity_poly.entity_id
_entity_poly.type
_entity_poly.pdbx_seq_one_letter_code
_entity_poly.pdbx_strand_id
1 'polypeptide(L)'
;SSATLGSLAFDGATKRNRPSLRLGSLVYARVSKTNQDVEPEITCEAPPSVTKKDWMTGLAIYGELNDGYVFKTSVGLAKSLLREDCQVLASLGQKLPFEVTVGVNGVVWVNAKSTKNITIIANAIMNSETLSPSEVEAMVARLVEEADDI
;
A
#
# COMPACT_ATOMS: atom_id res chain seq x y z
N SER A 1 2.88 -9.44 16.59
CA SER A 1 2.00 -10.60 16.37
C SER A 1 2.20 -11.10 14.95
N SER A 2 2.12 -12.41 14.76
CA SER A 2 2.14 -13.11 13.47
C SER A 2 0.72 -13.24 12.90
N ALA A 3 0.62 -13.54 11.61
CA ALA A 3 -0.59 -13.96 10.92
C ALA A 3 -0.26 -15.08 9.95
N THR A 4 -1.21 -15.98 9.70
CA THR A 4 -1.02 -17.09 8.76
C THR A 4 -1.59 -16.76 7.39
N LEU A 5 -0.78 -16.92 6.33
CA LEU A 5 -1.19 -16.84 4.93
C LEU A 5 -1.14 -18.23 4.30
N GLY A 6 -2.29 -18.77 3.91
CA GLY A 6 -2.37 -20.09 3.28
C GLY A 6 -1.74 -20.09 1.87
N SER A 7 -1.07 -21.18 1.49
CA SER A 7 -0.42 -21.30 0.17
C SER A 7 -1.37 -21.28 -1.03
N LEU A 8 -2.67 -21.46 -0.80
CA LEU A 8 -3.73 -21.39 -1.82
C LEU A 8 -4.64 -20.17 -1.65
N ALA A 9 -4.36 -19.29 -0.68
CA ALA A 9 -5.21 -18.16 -0.35
C ALA A 9 -4.96 -16.96 -1.28
N PHE A 10 -4.93 -17.19 -2.60
CA PHE A 10 -4.71 -16.19 -3.64
C PHE A 10 -5.66 -16.49 -4.81
N ASP A 11 -6.19 -15.45 -5.45
CA ASP A 11 -7.09 -15.62 -6.60
C ASP A 11 -6.40 -16.42 -7.73
N GLY A 12 -6.97 -17.57 -8.08
CA GLY A 12 -6.44 -18.46 -9.13
C GLY A 12 -5.40 -19.49 -8.66
N ALA A 13 -5.00 -19.49 -7.38
CA ALA A 13 -4.06 -20.48 -6.87
C ALA A 13 -4.66 -21.90 -6.82
N THR A 14 -3.85 -22.89 -7.21
CA THR A 14 -4.18 -24.32 -7.16
C THR A 14 -3.01 -25.13 -6.58
N LYS A 15 -3.25 -26.41 -6.23
CA LYS A 15 -2.17 -27.29 -5.73
C LYS A 15 -0.98 -27.39 -6.70
N ARG A 16 -1.23 -27.29 -8.01
CA ARG A 16 -0.23 -27.36 -9.07
C ARG A 16 0.44 -26.00 -9.34
N ASN A 17 -0.30 -24.92 -9.18
CA ASN A 17 0.16 -23.56 -9.46
C ASN A 17 -0.12 -22.65 -8.27
N ARG A 18 0.88 -22.47 -7.41
CA ARG A 18 0.80 -21.69 -6.17
C ARG A 18 1.83 -20.56 -6.20
N PRO A 19 1.52 -19.39 -5.61
CA PRO A 19 2.49 -18.31 -5.47
C PRO A 19 3.74 -18.76 -4.71
N SER A 20 4.91 -18.27 -5.13
CA SER A 20 6.20 -18.62 -4.54
C SER A 20 6.81 -17.41 -3.83
N LEU A 21 6.27 -17.07 -2.66
CA LEU A 21 6.82 -16.01 -1.82
C LEU A 21 8.14 -16.43 -1.17
N ARG A 22 9.13 -15.54 -1.16
CA ARG A 22 10.40 -15.76 -0.46
C ARG A 22 10.30 -15.22 0.97
N LEU A 23 11.17 -15.71 1.85
CA LEU A 23 11.33 -15.08 3.15
C LEU A 23 11.81 -13.64 2.94
N GLY A 24 11.12 -12.69 3.58
CA GLY A 24 11.34 -11.26 3.41
C GLY A 24 10.46 -10.58 2.37
N SER A 25 9.67 -11.32 1.58
CA SER A 25 8.69 -10.73 0.66
C SER A 25 7.65 -9.87 1.40
N LEU A 26 7.34 -8.71 0.84
CA LEU A 26 6.25 -7.85 1.32
C LEU A 26 4.94 -8.29 0.65
N VAL A 27 3.87 -8.45 1.41
CA VAL A 27 2.58 -8.92 0.91
C VAL A 27 1.48 -7.97 1.33
N TYR A 28 0.69 -7.52 0.36
CA TYR A 28 -0.59 -6.86 0.62
C TYR A 28 -1.70 -7.91 0.66
N ALA A 29 -2.41 -7.98 1.79
CA ALA A 29 -3.43 -8.96 2.04
C ALA A 29 -4.53 -8.37 2.94
N ARG A 30 -5.69 -9.01 2.97
CA ARG A 30 -6.77 -8.70 3.93
C ARG A 30 -6.86 -9.77 5.02
N VAL A 31 -7.36 -9.38 6.17
CA VAL A 31 -7.74 -10.33 7.23
C VAL A 31 -8.95 -11.12 6.76
N SER A 32 -8.86 -12.44 6.79
CA SER A 32 -9.95 -13.36 6.42
C SER A 32 -10.68 -13.90 7.65
N LYS A 33 -9.94 -14.22 8.71
CA LYS A 33 -10.48 -14.70 9.98
C LYS A 33 -9.70 -14.12 11.15
N THR A 34 -10.41 -13.85 12.23
CA THR A 34 -9.83 -13.42 13.50
C THR A 34 -10.53 -14.14 14.64
N ASN A 35 -9.75 -14.55 15.63
CA ASN A 35 -10.21 -15.11 16.90
C ASN A 35 -9.29 -14.55 18.00
N GLN A 36 -9.82 -14.33 19.20
CA GLN A 36 -9.05 -13.82 20.33
C GLN A 36 -7.94 -14.78 20.78
N ASP A 37 -8.17 -16.09 20.63
CA ASP A 37 -7.27 -17.13 21.15
C ASP A 37 -6.37 -17.77 20.08
N VAL A 38 -6.51 -17.36 18.81
CA VAL A 38 -5.80 -17.96 17.67
C VAL A 38 -5.17 -16.87 16.81
N GLU A 39 -4.02 -17.16 16.20
CA GLU A 39 -3.42 -16.26 15.24
C GLU A 39 -4.39 -15.91 14.10
N PRO A 40 -4.43 -14.63 13.67
CA PRO A 40 -5.30 -14.22 12.58
C PRO A 40 -4.87 -14.88 11.26
N GLU A 41 -5.86 -15.18 10.43
CA GLU A 41 -5.64 -15.64 9.06
C GLU A 41 -5.76 -14.45 8.10
N ILE A 42 -4.86 -14.39 7.13
CA ILE A 42 -4.88 -13.41 6.03
C ILE A 42 -5.05 -14.13 4.68
N THR A 43 -5.55 -13.39 3.69
CA THR A 43 -5.76 -13.89 2.32
C THR A 43 -5.48 -12.81 1.30
N CYS A 44 -4.99 -13.24 0.14
CA CYS A 44 -4.84 -12.44 -1.06
C CYS A 44 -5.95 -12.73 -2.09
N GLU A 45 -7.06 -13.33 -1.65
CA GLU A 45 -8.27 -13.45 -2.47
C GLU A 45 -9.11 -12.17 -2.38
N ALA A 46 -9.51 -11.67 -3.53
CA ALA A 46 -10.42 -10.55 -3.66
C ALA A 46 -11.71 -10.82 -2.86
N PRO A 47 -12.26 -9.80 -2.17
CA PRO A 47 -13.54 -9.94 -1.51
C PRO A 47 -14.65 -10.20 -2.55
N PRO A 48 -15.80 -10.76 -2.14
CA PRO A 48 -16.89 -11.09 -3.05
C PRO A 48 -17.42 -9.92 -3.89
N SER A 49 -17.21 -8.68 -3.42
CA SER A 49 -17.63 -7.44 -4.09
C SER A 49 -16.68 -6.97 -5.20
N VAL A 50 -15.52 -7.61 -5.38
CA VAL A 50 -14.50 -7.20 -6.34
C VAL A 50 -14.31 -8.28 -7.40
N THR A 51 -14.22 -7.87 -8.67
CA THR A 51 -13.93 -8.78 -9.78
C THR A 51 -12.57 -9.45 -9.57
N LYS A 52 -12.58 -10.77 -9.48
CA LYS A 52 -11.36 -11.57 -9.32
C LYS A 52 -10.46 -11.44 -10.54
N LYS A 53 -9.17 -11.25 -10.29
CA LYS A 53 -8.10 -11.31 -11.28
C LYS A 53 -7.07 -12.32 -10.79
N ASP A 54 -6.57 -13.14 -11.72
CA ASP A 54 -5.59 -14.17 -11.38
C ASP A 54 -4.29 -13.50 -10.87
N TRP A 55 -3.74 -14.03 -9.77
CA TRP A 55 -2.52 -13.54 -9.13
C TRP A 55 -1.34 -13.40 -10.09
N MET A 56 -1.27 -14.22 -11.15
CA MET A 56 -0.18 -14.17 -12.14
C MET A 56 -0.25 -12.96 -13.08
N THR A 57 -1.40 -12.29 -13.17
CA THR A 57 -1.61 -11.20 -14.14
C THR A 57 -0.99 -9.87 -13.71
N GLY A 58 -0.59 -9.75 -12.44
CA GLY A 58 -0.23 -8.46 -11.85
C GLY A 58 -1.42 -7.51 -11.64
N LEU A 59 -2.65 -7.96 -11.94
CA LEU A 59 -3.88 -7.17 -11.78
C LEU A 59 -4.72 -7.62 -10.57
N ALA A 60 -4.22 -8.59 -9.79
CA ALA A 60 -4.86 -8.98 -8.54
C ALA A 60 -4.73 -7.84 -7.53
N ILE A 61 -5.82 -7.59 -6.79
CA ILE A 61 -5.88 -6.52 -5.79
C ILE A 61 -4.95 -6.76 -4.59
N TYR A 62 -4.63 -8.01 -4.31
CA TYR A 62 -3.74 -8.45 -3.24
C TYR A 62 -2.66 -9.34 -3.81
N GLY A 63 -1.51 -9.41 -3.13
CA GLY A 63 -0.37 -10.18 -3.59
C GLY A 63 0.96 -9.66 -3.06
N GLU A 64 2.04 -10.19 -3.63
CA GLU A 64 3.39 -9.71 -3.36
C GLU A 64 3.58 -8.29 -3.92
N LEU A 65 4.13 -7.41 -3.09
CA LEU A 65 4.56 -6.09 -3.50
C LEU A 65 6.06 -6.15 -3.80
N ASN A 66 6.42 -5.90 -5.06
CA ASN A 66 7.80 -5.91 -5.53
C ASN A 66 8.34 -4.48 -5.60
N ASP A 67 9.64 -4.31 -5.36
CA ASP A 67 10.31 -3.01 -5.36
C ASP A 67 9.65 -1.99 -4.40
N GLY A 68 9.75 -0.70 -4.75
CA GLY A 68 9.19 0.39 -3.97
C GLY A 68 9.87 0.62 -2.63
N TYR A 69 9.17 1.32 -1.75
CA TYR A 69 9.62 1.68 -0.41
C TYR A 69 8.49 1.49 0.59
N VAL A 70 8.80 0.87 1.72
CA VAL A 70 7.86 0.63 2.80
C VAL A 70 8.25 1.46 4.03
N PHE A 71 7.27 2.12 4.63
CA PHE A 71 7.44 2.91 5.85
C PHE A 71 6.25 2.75 6.78
N LYS A 72 6.44 3.15 8.04
CA LYS A 72 5.39 3.12 9.06
C LYS A 72 4.79 4.52 9.24
N THR A 73 3.49 4.54 9.52
CA THR A 73 2.71 5.72 9.86
C THR A 73 1.89 5.46 11.11
N SER A 74 1.24 6.50 11.64
CA SER A 74 0.20 6.28 12.64
C SER A 74 -0.99 5.52 12.01
N VAL A 75 -1.73 4.77 12.83
CA VAL A 75 -2.98 4.14 12.40
C VAL A 75 -4.02 5.20 11.98
N GLY A 76 -3.96 6.40 12.56
CA GLY A 76 -4.80 7.54 12.18
C GLY A 76 -4.51 7.99 10.75
N LEU A 77 -3.24 8.24 10.43
CA LEU A 77 -2.81 8.61 9.08
C LEU A 77 -3.14 7.50 8.07
N ALA A 78 -2.89 6.23 8.39
CA ALA A 78 -3.25 5.12 7.50
C ALA A 78 -4.75 5.08 7.18
N LYS A 79 -5.63 5.34 8.16
CA LYS A 79 -7.07 5.47 7.92
C LYS A 79 -7.40 6.67 7.06
N SER A 80 -6.75 7.82 7.28
CA SER A 80 -6.93 9.03 6.47
C SER A 80 -6.50 8.82 5.01
N LEU A 81 -5.42 8.06 4.77
CA LEU A 81 -4.95 7.71 3.42
C LEU A 81 -5.93 6.81 2.64
N LEU A 82 -6.76 6.03 3.33
CA LEU A 82 -7.78 5.17 2.72
C LEU A 82 -9.09 5.91 2.41
N ARG A 83 -9.21 7.19 2.75
CA ARG A 83 -10.39 8.00 2.40
C ARG A 83 -10.31 8.48 0.96
N GLU A 84 -11.47 8.56 0.30
CA GLU A 84 -11.58 9.07 -1.08
C GLU A 84 -11.12 10.54 -1.21
N ASP A 85 -11.28 11.33 -0.15
CA ASP A 85 -10.94 12.75 -0.10
C ASP A 85 -9.56 13.01 0.55
N CYS A 86 -8.62 12.05 0.43
CA CYS A 86 -7.28 12.21 0.99
C CYS A 86 -6.48 13.29 0.24
N GLN A 87 -6.35 14.47 0.84
CA GLN A 87 -5.71 15.62 0.21
C GLN A 87 -4.27 15.35 -0.25
N VAL A 88 -3.44 14.69 0.57
CA VAL A 88 -2.03 14.46 0.21
C VAL A 88 -1.89 13.56 -1.01
N LEU A 89 -2.72 12.51 -1.12
CA LEU A 89 -2.73 11.63 -2.29
C LEU A 89 -3.29 12.35 -3.52
N ALA A 90 -4.34 13.17 -3.35
CA ALA A 90 -4.89 13.99 -4.43
C ALA A 90 -3.85 14.98 -4.98
N SER A 91 -3.15 15.71 -4.10
CA SER A 91 -2.10 16.67 -4.50
C SER A 91 -0.92 15.98 -5.16
N LEU A 92 -0.45 14.84 -4.62
CA LEU A 92 0.65 14.07 -5.22
C LEU A 92 0.25 13.50 -6.59
N GLY A 93 -0.98 12.98 -6.73
CA GLY A 93 -1.46 12.35 -7.96
C GLY A 93 -1.61 13.31 -9.14
N GLN A 94 -1.72 14.61 -8.88
CA GLN A 94 -1.70 15.65 -9.91
C GLN A 94 -0.30 15.95 -10.45
N LYS A 95 0.75 15.59 -9.70
CA LYS A 95 2.14 15.96 -10.00
C LYS A 95 3.00 14.77 -10.43
N LEU A 96 2.82 13.62 -9.78
CA LEU A 96 3.68 12.46 -9.95
C LEU A 96 2.84 11.20 -10.22
N PRO A 97 3.23 10.36 -11.18
CA PRO A 97 2.68 9.02 -11.31
C PRO A 97 3.31 8.08 -10.26
N PHE A 98 2.48 7.40 -9.47
CA PHE A 98 2.91 6.45 -8.45
C PHE A 98 1.84 5.40 -8.14
N GLU A 99 2.27 4.35 -7.46
CA GLU A 99 1.43 3.35 -6.82
C GLU A 99 1.56 3.50 -5.30
N VAL A 100 0.44 3.32 -4.59
CA VAL A 100 0.42 3.31 -3.13
C VAL A 100 -0.45 2.17 -2.63
N THR A 101 0.02 1.51 -1.59
CA THR A 101 -0.73 0.49 -0.87
C THR A 101 -0.70 0.82 0.61
N VAL A 102 -1.88 0.80 1.24
CA VAL A 102 -2.06 1.22 2.62
C VAL A 102 -2.62 0.08 3.44
N GLY A 103 -1.84 -0.39 4.41
CA GLY A 103 -2.30 -1.32 5.43
C GLY A 103 -2.89 -0.58 6.62
N VAL A 104 -4.08 -1.00 7.06
CA VAL A 104 -4.74 -0.46 8.28
C VAL A 104 -3.92 -0.68 9.57
N ASN A 105 -2.85 -1.47 9.50
CA ASN A 105 -1.84 -1.67 10.53
C ASN A 105 -0.78 -0.55 10.59
N GLY A 106 -0.93 0.53 9.81
CA GLY A 106 0.03 1.65 9.79
C GLY A 106 1.26 1.37 8.93
N VAL A 107 1.21 0.40 8.03
CA VAL A 107 2.29 0.12 7.08
C VAL A 107 1.86 0.63 5.71
N VAL A 108 2.67 1.49 5.11
CA VAL A 108 2.42 2.07 3.79
C VAL A 108 3.57 1.66 2.86
N TRP A 109 3.20 1.21 1.67
CA TRP A 109 4.13 0.95 0.59
C TRP A 109 3.85 1.91 -0.56
N VAL A 110 4.91 2.45 -1.16
CA VAL A 110 4.85 3.36 -2.30
C VAL A 110 5.85 2.92 -3.36
N ASN A 111 5.48 3.08 -4.62
CA ASN A 111 6.37 2.82 -5.75
C ASN A 111 6.18 3.86 -6.84
N ALA A 112 7.28 4.25 -7.49
CA ALA A 112 7.27 5.21 -8.57
C ALA A 112 8.47 4.96 -9.49
N LYS A 113 8.49 5.60 -10.66
CA LYS A 113 9.53 5.41 -11.67
C LYS A 113 10.95 5.72 -11.19
N SER A 114 11.11 6.62 -10.21
CA SER A 114 12.42 7.03 -9.69
C SER A 114 12.45 7.00 -8.15
N THR A 115 13.61 6.68 -7.58
CA THR A 115 13.84 6.73 -6.13
C THR A 115 13.62 8.12 -5.54
N LYS A 116 13.87 9.17 -6.34
CA LYS A 116 13.59 10.56 -6.00
C LYS A 116 12.09 10.77 -5.76
N ASN A 117 11.25 10.34 -6.70
CA ASN A 117 9.79 10.45 -6.57
C ASN A 117 9.29 9.63 -5.37
N ILE A 118 9.79 8.40 -5.19
CA ILE A 118 9.47 7.56 -4.03
C ILE A 118 9.76 8.31 -2.73
N THR A 119 10.91 9.00 -2.65
CA THR A 119 11.32 9.75 -1.45
C THR A 119 10.41 10.95 -1.19
N ILE A 120 10.08 11.72 -2.24
CA ILE A 120 9.14 12.86 -2.14
C ILE A 120 7.77 12.39 -1.65
N ILE A 121 7.22 11.34 -2.25
CA ILE A 121 5.90 10.79 -1.93
C ILE A 121 5.88 10.31 -0.48
N ALA A 122 6.87 9.51 -0.06
CA ALA A 122 6.95 9.01 1.30
C ALA A 122 7.04 10.16 2.32
N ASN A 123 7.89 11.15 2.07
CA ASN A 123 8.04 12.32 2.94
C ASN A 123 6.76 13.16 3.00
N ALA A 124 6.11 13.42 1.87
CA ALA A 124 4.85 14.15 1.84
C ALA A 124 3.77 13.42 2.66
N ILE A 125 3.63 12.10 2.48
CA ILE A 125 2.68 11.30 3.25
C ILE A 125 3.00 11.39 4.76
N MET A 126 4.24 11.11 5.16
CA MET A 126 4.64 11.09 6.58
C MET A 126 4.44 12.44 7.28
N ASN A 127 4.62 13.55 6.58
CA ASN A 127 4.49 14.89 7.16
C ASN A 127 3.06 15.48 7.08
N SER A 128 2.12 14.79 6.43
CA SER A 128 0.77 15.32 6.19
C SER A 128 -0.20 15.23 7.37
N GLU A 129 0.09 14.39 8.37
CA GLU A 129 -0.89 14.00 9.40
C GLU A 129 -1.53 15.15 10.17
N THR A 130 -0.76 16.21 10.44
CA THR A 130 -1.20 17.36 11.25
C THR A 130 -1.39 18.63 10.43
N LEU A 131 -1.28 18.55 9.11
CA LEU A 131 -1.37 19.71 8.22
C LEU A 131 -2.81 19.93 7.76
N SER A 132 -3.21 21.20 7.63
CA SER A 132 -4.43 21.58 6.95
C SER A 132 -4.33 21.29 5.44
N PRO A 133 -5.46 21.18 4.71
CA PRO A 133 -5.44 20.89 3.27
C PRO A 133 -4.59 21.85 2.45
N SER A 134 -4.63 23.15 2.76
CA SER A 134 -3.81 24.17 2.10
C SER A 134 -2.32 24.04 2.41
N GLU A 135 -1.97 23.65 3.63
CA GLU A 135 -0.58 23.39 4.02
C GLU A 135 -0.04 22.13 3.34
N VAL A 136 -0.87 21.09 3.18
CA VAL A 136 -0.53 19.88 2.41
C VAL A 136 -0.24 20.24 0.96
N GLU A 137 -1.09 21.03 0.32
CA GLU A 137 -0.90 21.44 -1.08
C GLU A 137 0.39 22.24 -1.26
N ALA A 138 0.63 23.23 -0.39
CA ALA A 138 1.86 24.03 -0.41
C ALA A 138 3.11 23.16 -0.16
N MET A 139 3.06 22.23 0.78
CA MET A 139 4.14 21.31 1.07
C MET A 139 4.46 20.41 -0.14
N VAL A 140 3.44 19.82 -0.77
CA VAL A 140 3.63 18.95 -1.94
C VAL A 140 4.21 19.73 -3.11
N ALA A 141 3.71 20.93 -3.39
CA ALA A 141 4.25 21.79 -4.45
C ALA A 141 5.74 22.07 -4.24
N ARG A 142 6.12 22.50 -3.03
CA ARG A 142 7.51 22.78 -2.67
C ARG A 142 8.42 21.56 -2.84
N LEU A 143 7.99 20.39 -2.36
CA LEU A 143 8.80 19.17 -2.44
C LEU A 143 9.02 18.69 -3.88
N VAL A 144 8.08 18.96 -4.79
CA VAL A 144 8.21 18.61 -6.22
C VAL A 144 9.10 19.62 -6.94
N GLU A 145 8.95 20.92 -6.67
CA GLU A 145 9.79 21.98 -7.26
C GLU A 145 11.26 21.83 -6.86
N GLU A 146 11.55 21.64 -5.57
CA GLU A 146 12.91 21.41 -5.06
C GLU A 146 13.56 20.17 -5.67
N ALA A 147 12.74 19.21 -6.09
CA ALA A 147 13.20 18.08 -6.83
C ALA A 147 13.60 18.49 -8.25
N ASP A 148 12.76 19.16 -9.03
CA ASP A 148 13.09 19.48 -10.43
C ASP A 148 14.34 20.35 -10.62
N ASP A 149 14.74 21.12 -9.60
CA ASP A 149 15.94 21.96 -9.61
C ASP A 149 17.28 21.21 -9.41
N ILE A 150 17.24 19.89 -9.17
CA ILE A 150 18.41 19.01 -8.94
C ILE A 150 18.49 17.90 -10.00
#